data_AF-A0A4Q9VFY3-F1
#
_entry.id   AF-A0A4Q9VFY3-F1
#
_cell.length_a   1.000
_cell.length_b   1.000
_cell.length_c   1.000
_cell.angle_alpha   90.00
_cell.angle_beta   90.00
_cell.angle_gamma   90.00
#
_symmetry.space_group_name_H-M   'P 1'
#
loop_
_entity.id
_entity.type
_entity.pdbx_description
1 polymer ?
#
loop_
_entity_poly.entity_id
_entity_poly.type
_entity_poly.pdbx_seq_one_letter_code
_entity_poly.pdbx_strand_id
1 'polypeptide(L)'
;MLTCHVINLADRPERLAHMADQFARIGLPFERIEAVDGRALAARGLVHPLLTVGGLGCFHSHLAAMARIAAGDAPYGVVMEDDLWFTDALGPLLADPSWIPAGADLIKLETSLRPIQIGRRSRPIGDGIALHRLWGRHMGGGAYVVARATAARFATLDPMAATASIDALLFDPKVAPFPGLVRHQVVPAVAVQDIIVKDEADLVFASDTDFDLAERRRRRAEARYRGVLGGLRRRSKGGRDRIKTWIDLARRAISERTLDLQSRIVPVAPLPDERGGA
;
A
#
# COMPACT_ATOMS: atom_id res chain seq x y z
N MET A 1 -17.47 0.59 -15.07
CA MET A 1 -16.97 1.29 -13.88
C MET A 1 -16.65 0.30 -12.77
N LEU A 2 -15.56 0.53 -12.06
CA LEU A 2 -15.17 -0.22 -10.87
C LEU A 2 -15.85 0.36 -9.63
N THR A 3 -16.31 -0.50 -8.71
CA THR A 3 -16.80 -0.06 -7.40
C THR A 3 -15.62 0.34 -6.52
N CYS A 4 -15.66 1.57 -6.01
CA CYS A 4 -14.60 2.14 -5.18
C CYS A 4 -15.02 2.15 -3.71
N HIS A 5 -14.17 1.61 -2.84
CA HIS A 5 -14.39 1.57 -1.40
C HIS A 5 -13.34 2.41 -0.69
N VAL A 6 -13.77 3.36 0.15
CA VAL A 6 -12.88 4.19 0.97
C VAL A 6 -12.98 3.74 2.42
N ILE A 7 -11.85 3.29 2.97
CA ILE A 7 -11.67 2.96 4.38
C ILE A 7 -11.45 4.26 5.13
N ASN A 8 -12.32 4.57 6.10
CA ASN A 8 -12.22 5.77 6.90
C ASN A 8 -12.77 5.52 8.31
N LEU A 9 -12.05 6.01 9.33
CA LEU A 9 -12.48 5.91 10.72
C LEU A 9 -13.70 6.81 11.00
N ALA A 10 -14.59 6.35 11.90
CA ALA A 10 -15.75 7.13 12.32
C ALA A 10 -15.40 8.52 12.88
N ASP A 11 -14.25 8.63 13.56
CA ASP A 11 -13.75 9.83 14.22
C ASP A 11 -12.84 10.71 13.33
N ARG A 12 -12.87 10.50 12.00
CA ARG A 12 -12.12 11.29 11.00
C ARG A 12 -13.02 11.82 9.88
N PRO A 13 -14.07 12.60 10.19
CA PRO A 13 -14.98 13.14 9.17
C PRO A 13 -14.29 14.07 8.16
N GLU A 14 -13.24 14.77 8.57
CA GLU A 14 -12.45 15.67 7.71
C GLU A 14 -11.71 14.91 6.60
N ARG A 15 -11.16 13.73 6.91
CA ARG A 15 -10.52 12.85 5.91
C ARG A 15 -11.54 12.29 4.93
N LEU A 16 -12.74 11.96 5.41
CA LEU A 16 -13.84 11.54 4.53
C LEU A 16 -14.29 12.66 3.58
N ALA A 17 -14.39 13.90 4.09
CA ALA A 17 -14.74 15.07 3.29
C ALA A 17 -13.68 15.33 2.21
N HIS A 18 -12.38 15.26 2.57
CA HIS A 18 -11.28 15.33 1.61
C HIS A 18 -11.42 14.29 0.50
N MET A 19 -11.68 13.03 0.86
CA MET A 19 -11.90 11.99 -0.16
C MET A 19 -13.12 12.28 -1.02
N ALA A 20 -14.20 12.81 -0.45
CA ALA A 20 -15.37 13.22 -1.22
C ALA A 20 -15.02 14.29 -2.26
N ASP A 21 -14.19 15.27 -1.91
CA ASP A 21 -13.70 16.28 -2.86
C ASP A 21 -12.81 15.66 -3.95
N GLN A 22 -11.92 14.74 -3.58
CA GLN A 22 -11.08 14.00 -4.55
C GLN A 22 -11.95 13.20 -5.55
N PHE A 23 -12.97 12.49 -5.06
CA PHE A 23 -13.89 11.69 -5.86
C PHE A 23 -14.81 12.55 -6.75
N ALA A 24 -15.30 13.67 -6.22
CA ALA A 24 -16.08 14.65 -6.98
C ALA A 24 -15.27 15.21 -8.16
N ARG A 25 -14.00 15.55 -7.94
CA ARG A 25 -13.10 16.04 -8.99
C ARG A 25 -12.89 15.03 -10.12
N ILE A 26 -12.69 13.76 -9.79
CA ILE A 26 -12.53 12.69 -10.81
C ILE A 26 -13.87 12.17 -11.35
N GLY A 27 -15.00 12.73 -10.92
CA GLY A 27 -16.33 12.44 -11.43
C GLY A 27 -16.85 11.04 -11.08
N LEU A 28 -16.43 10.47 -9.95
CA LEU A 28 -16.80 9.10 -9.56
C LEU A 28 -17.38 9.05 -8.14
N PRO A 29 -18.36 8.16 -7.88
CA PRO A 29 -18.81 7.90 -6.53
C PRO A 29 -17.89 6.91 -5.81
N PHE A 30 -18.02 6.85 -4.49
CA PHE A 30 -17.40 5.82 -3.67
C PHE A 30 -18.35 5.34 -2.57
N GLU A 31 -18.08 4.14 -2.06
CA GLU A 31 -18.73 3.60 -0.88
C GLU A 31 -17.79 3.69 0.32
N ARG A 32 -18.27 4.24 1.44
CA ARG A 32 -17.49 4.24 2.68
C ARG A 32 -17.50 2.85 3.32
N ILE A 33 -16.33 2.39 3.74
CA ILE A 33 -16.13 1.31 4.69
C ILE A 33 -15.74 1.94 6.02
N GLU A 34 -16.55 1.73 7.06
CA GLU A 34 -16.20 2.16 8.40
C GLU A 34 -14.95 1.37 8.86
N ALA A 35 -13.86 2.09 9.07
CA ALA A 35 -12.60 1.49 9.49
C ALA A 35 -12.68 1.01 10.94
N VAL A 36 -12.01 -0.09 11.23
CA VAL A 36 -11.88 -0.63 12.58
C VAL A 36 -10.78 0.13 13.32
N ASP A 37 -11.16 0.84 14.40
CA ASP A 37 -10.21 1.52 15.26
C ASP A 37 -9.36 0.50 16.04
N GLY A 38 -8.06 0.47 15.74
CA GLY A 38 -7.10 -0.37 16.45
C GLY A 38 -7.06 -0.11 17.95
N ARG A 39 -7.28 1.13 18.40
CA ARG A 39 -7.31 1.50 19.83
C ARG A 39 -8.47 0.81 20.54
N ALA A 40 -9.62 0.71 19.87
CA ALA A 40 -10.78 -0.02 20.40
C ALA A 40 -10.51 -1.53 20.50
N LEU A 41 -9.77 -2.11 19.53
CA LEU A 41 -9.32 -3.51 19.63
C LEU A 41 -8.37 -3.71 20.82
N ALA A 42 -7.38 -2.83 20.98
CA ALA A 42 -6.43 -2.89 22.08
C ALA A 42 -7.11 -2.74 23.45
N ALA A 43 -8.09 -1.84 23.58
CA ALA A 43 -8.89 -1.67 24.79
C ALA A 43 -9.67 -2.95 25.19
N ARG A 44 -9.99 -3.82 24.22
CA ARG A 44 -10.61 -5.13 24.42
C ARG A 44 -9.60 -6.26 24.64
N GLY A 45 -8.31 -5.94 24.77
CA GLY A 45 -7.22 -6.91 24.96
C GLY A 45 -6.71 -7.56 23.67
N LEU A 46 -7.20 -7.14 22.49
CA LEU A 46 -6.72 -7.66 21.21
C LEU A 46 -5.48 -6.87 20.77
N VAL A 47 -4.30 -7.43 21.07
CA VAL A 47 -3.01 -6.85 20.73
C VAL A 47 -2.19 -7.85 19.94
N HIS A 48 -1.73 -7.44 18.75
CA HIS A 48 -0.88 -8.28 17.91
C HIS A 48 0.61 -8.14 18.27
N PRO A 49 1.38 -9.24 18.37
CA PRO A 49 2.80 -9.18 18.74
C PRO A 49 3.68 -8.48 17.69
N LEU A 50 3.28 -8.50 16.42
CA LEU A 50 4.06 -7.95 15.31
C LEU A 50 3.54 -6.59 14.79
N LEU A 51 2.24 -6.32 14.90
CA LEU A 51 1.61 -5.13 14.32
C LEU A 51 1.48 -4.02 15.35
N THR A 52 1.48 -2.77 14.89
CA THR A 52 1.07 -1.62 15.71
C THR A 52 -0.42 -1.68 16.01
N VAL A 53 -0.89 -0.83 16.92
CA VAL A 53 -2.32 -0.74 17.25
C VAL A 53 -3.08 -0.30 15.99
N GLY A 54 -2.65 0.79 15.36
CA GLY A 54 -3.20 1.26 14.09
C GLY A 54 -3.05 0.22 12.97
N GLY A 55 -1.92 -0.48 12.89
CA GLY A 55 -1.68 -1.51 11.88
C GLY A 55 -2.61 -2.72 11.99
N LEU A 56 -3.04 -3.11 13.20
CA LEU A 56 -4.05 -4.15 13.38
C LEU A 56 -5.43 -3.64 12.94
N GLY A 57 -5.81 -2.41 13.30
CA GLY A 57 -7.05 -1.78 12.85
C GLY A 57 -7.13 -1.66 11.32
N CYS A 58 -6.04 -1.20 10.68
CA CYS A 58 -5.85 -1.18 9.24
C CYS A 58 -6.05 -2.58 8.65
N PHE A 59 -5.41 -3.61 9.21
CA PHE A 59 -5.58 -5.00 8.75
C PHE A 59 -7.05 -5.42 8.74
N HIS A 60 -7.77 -5.25 9.86
CA HIS A 60 -9.19 -5.58 9.95
C HIS A 60 -10.03 -4.80 8.94
N SER A 61 -9.72 -3.51 8.74
CA SER A 61 -10.45 -2.64 7.82
C SER A 61 -10.30 -3.08 6.36
N HIS A 62 -9.08 -3.45 5.94
CA HIS A 62 -8.87 -4.01 4.61
C HIS A 62 -9.60 -5.34 4.44
N LEU A 63 -9.62 -6.23 5.44
CA LEU A 63 -10.40 -7.47 5.33
C LEU A 63 -11.91 -7.20 5.18
N ALA A 64 -12.44 -6.20 5.88
CA ALA A 64 -13.83 -5.79 5.73
C ALA A 64 -14.13 -5.29 4.30
N ALA A 65 -13.25 -4.45 3.73
CA ALA A 65 -13.37 -4.02 2.33
C ALA A 65 -13.28 -5.20 1.36
N MET A 66 -12.37 -6.15 1.59
CA MET A 66 -12.24 -7.37 0.78
C MET A 66 -13.51 -8.25 0.85
N ALA A 67 -14.11 -8.38 2.04
CA ALA A 67 -15.37 -9.11 2.22
C ALA A 67 -16.52 -8.44 1.45
N ARG A 68 -16.61 -7.10 1.48
CA ARG A 68 -17.58 -6.33 0.69
C ARG A 68 -17.43 -6.56 -0.81
N ILE A 69 -16.20 -6.53 -1.32
CA ILE A 69 -15.90 -6.79 -2.74
C ILE A 69 -16.25 -8.24 -3.11
N ALA A 70 -15.88 -9.21 -2.26
CA ALA A 70 -16.16 -10.62 -2.49
C ALA A 70 -17.67 -10.94 -2.60
N ALA A 71 -18.47 -10.25 -1.79
CA ALA A 71 -19.93 -10.38 -1.77
C ALA A 71 -20.63 -9.71 -2.96
N GLY A 72 -19.96 -8.81 -3.69
CA GLY A 72 -20.49 -8.21 -4.91
C GLY A 72 -20.34 -9.11 -6.15
N ASP A 73 -20.94 -8.68 -7.26
CA ASP A 73 -20.91 -9.43 -8.54
C ASP A 73 -19.81 -8.94 -9.49
N ALA A 74 -19.27 -7.74 -9.27
CA ALA A 74 -18.22 -7.19 -10.12
C ALA A 74 -16.94 -8.05 -10.05
N PRO A 75 -16.23 -8.26 -11.18
CA PRO A 75 -15.02 -9.08 -11.20
C PRO A 75 -13.85 -8.45 -10.44
N TYR A 76 -13.89 -7.13 -10.24
CA TYR A 76 -12.88 -6.33 -9.57
C TYR A 76 -13.54 -5.28 -8.68
N GLY A 77 -12.87 -4.94 -7.58
CA GLY A 77 -13.20 -3.78 -6.75
C GLY A 77 -11.94 -2.98 -6.42
N VAL A 78 -12.12 -1.77 -5.90
CA VAL A 78 -11.02 -0.88 -5.53
C VAL A 78 -11.10 -0.58 -4.06
N VAL A 79 -9.96 -0.70 -3.37
CA VAL A 79 -9.81 -0.33 -1.97
C VAL A 79 -8.91 0.89 -1.90
N MET A 80 -9.35 1.88 -1.14
CA MET A 80 -8.66 3.14 -0.91
C MET A 80 -8.67 3.50 0.57
N GLU A 81 -7.58 4.06 1.09
CA GLU A 81 -7.52 4.77 2.37
C GLU A 81 -7.92 6.25 2.18
N ASP A 82 -8.12 6.95 3.28
CA ASP A 82 -8.75 8.28 3.35
C ASP A 82 -7.77 9.48 3.39
N ASP A 83 -6.49 9.25 3.13
CA ASP A 83 -5.44 10.26 3.04
C ASP A 83 -4.76 10.31 1.65
N LEU A 84 -5.50 9.97 0.61
CA LEU A 84 -4.97 9.94 -0.75
C LEU A 84 -5.19 11.26 -1.48
N TRP A 85 -4.20 11.64 -2.27
CA TRP A 85 -4.33 12.59 -3.37
C TRP A 85 -4.42 11.86 -4.69
N PHE A 86 -5.39 12.22 -5.54
CA PHE A 86 -5.57 11.61 -6.86
C PHE A 86 -4.99 12.48 -7.96
N THR A 87 -4.50 11.84 -9.01
CA THR A 87 -4.25 12.53 -10.28
C THR A 87 -5.53 12.53 -11.12
N ASP A 88 -5.68 13.45 -12.07
CA ASP A 88 -6.88 13.48 -12.94
C ASP A 88 -7.02 12.21 -13.80
N ALA A 89 -5.90 11.51 -14.05
CA ALA A 89 -5.88 10.28 -14.81
C ALA A 89 -6.50 9.08 -14.07
N LEU A 90 -6.79 9.19 -12.76
CA LEU A 90 -7.44 8.12 -12.01
C LEU A 90 -8.89 7.90 -12.48
N GLY A 91 -9.63 8.99 -12.76
CA GLY A 91 -11.04 8.93 -13.16
C GLY A 91 -11.30 7.99 -14.36
N PRO A 92 -10.65 8.23 -15.51
CA PRO A 92 -10.80 7.37 -16.69
C PRO A 92 -10.47 5.88 -16.42
N LEU A 93 -9.42 5.59 -15.64
CA LEU A 93 -9.04 4.21 -15.30
C LEU A 93 -10.11 3.50 -14.46
N LEU A 94 -10.78 4.21 -13.56
CA LEU A 94 -11.80 3.61 -12.71
C LEU A 94 -13.18 3.53 -13.41
N ALA A 95 -13.44 4.44 -14.36
CA ALA A 95 -14.65 4.44 -15.17
C ALA A 95 -14.73 3.22 -16.11
N ASP A 96 -13.61 2.80 -16.69
CA ASP A 96 -13.54 1.66 -17.61
C ASP A 96 -12.54 0.58 -17.15
N PRO A 97 -12.99 -0.62 -16.73
CA PRO A 97 -12.09 -1.70 -16.33
C PRO A 97 -11.44 -2.45 -17.51
N SER A 98 -11.71 -2.09 -18.77
CA SER A 98 -11.20 -2.80 -19.97
C SER A 98 -9.67 -2.87 -20.02
N TRP A 99 -8.99 -1.94 -19.36
CA TRP A 99 -7.54 -1.96 -19.26
C TRP A 99 -7.04 -3.05 -18.29
N ILE A 100 -7.84 -3.67 -17.42
CA ILE A 100 -7.34 -4.68 -16.47
C ILE A 100 -7.00 -5.98 -17.21
N PRO A 101 -5.76 -6.48 -17.18
CA PRO A 101 -5.42 -7.70 -17.89
C PRO A 101 -6.05 -8.91 -17.19
N ALA A 102 -6.48 -9.89 -17.99
CA ALA A 102 -7.01 -11.15 -17.48
C ALA A 102 -6.00 -11.82 -16.53
N GLY A 103 -6.51 -12.31 -15.39
CA GLY A 103 -5.70 -12.95 -14.36
C GLY A 103 -4.90 -12.00 -13.48
N ALA A 104 -5.07 -10.68 -13.58
CA ALA A 104 -4.56 -9.77 -12.56
C ALA A 104 -5.27 -10.01 -11.23
N ASP A 105 -4.51 -10.22 -10.16
CA ASP A 105 -5.04 -10.38 -8.80
C ASP A 105 -5.09 -9.07 -8.04
N LEU A 106 -4.01 -8.29 -8.17
CA LEU A 106 -3.79 -7.03 -7.47
C LEU A 106 -3.16 -6.03 -8.42
N ILE A 107 -3.65 -4.79 -8.43
CA ILE A 107 -3.05 -3.70 -9.19
C ILE A 107 -2.89 -2.51 -8.26
N LYS A 108 -1.64 -2.16 -7.96
CA LYS A 108 -1.31 -1.02 -7.11
C LYS A 108 -1.45 0.27 -7.90
N LEU A 109 -2.25 1.19 -7.38
CA LEU A 109 -2.55 2.51 -7.97
C LEU A 109 -1.66 3.59 -7.38
N GLU A 110 -1.14 3.37 -6.16
CA GLU A 110 -0.27 4.30 -5.46
C GLU A 110 1.24 4.02 -5.63
N THR A 111 2.04 4.95 -5.11
CA THR A 111 3.50 4.80 -4.94
C THR A 111 3.95 5.30 -3.57
N SER A 112 4.95 4.64 -3.00
CA SER A 112 5.64 5.11 -1.80
C SER A 112 6.93 5.90 -2.14
N LEU A 113 7.12 6.27 -3.41
CA LEU A 113 8.34 6.91 -3.95
C LEU A 113 9.65 6.20 -3.58
N ARG A 114 9.59 4.87 -3.42
CA ARG A 114 10.78 4.03 -3.16
C ARG A 114 11.16 3.22 -4.41
N PRO A 115 12.44 2.85 -4.56
CA PRO A 115 12.84 1.93 -5.63
C PRO A 115 12.18 0.57 -5.46
N ILE A 116 11.57 0.06 -6.53
CA ILE A 116 10.92 -1.26 -6.58
C ILE A 116 11.50 -2.10 -7.73
N GLN A 117 11.12 -3.37 -7.84
CA GLN A 117 11.44 -4.23 -9.00
C GLN A 117 10.17 -4.51 -9.80
N ILE A 118 10.18 -4.11 -11.07
CA ILE A 118 9.08 -4.34 -12.02
C ILE A 118 9.61 -4.96 -13.31
N GLY A 119 8.72 -5.57 -14.10
CA GLY A 119 9.08 -6.03 -15.44
C GLY A 119 9.49 -4.86 -16.35
N ARG A 120 10.44 -5.08 -17.26
CA ARG A 120 10.78 -4.08 -18.30
C ARG A 120 9.62 -3.88 -19.26
N ARG A 121 9.01 -4.98 -19.70
CA ARG A 121 7.79 -4.94 -20.51
C ARG A 121 6.67 -4.23 -19.76
N SER A 122 6.04 -3.30 -20.47
CA SER A 122 4.89 -2.55 -20.02
C SER A 122 3.74 -2.75 -20.99
N ARG A 123 2.53 -2.48 -20.54
CA ARG A 123 1.35 -2.36 -21.40
C ARG A 123 0.75 -0.97 -21.20
N PRO A 124 0.64 -0.13 -22.23
CA PRO A 124 -0.05 1.14 -22.13
C PRO A 124 -1.51 0.97 -21.67
N ILE A 125 -1.98 1.85 -20.79
CA ILE A 125 -3.35 1.83 -20.25
C ILE A 125 -4.07 3.18 -20.35
N GLY A 126 -3.52 4.14 -21.09
CA GLY A 126 -4.11 5.48 -21.32
C GLY A 126 -3.24 6.62 -20.79
N ASP A 127 -3.30 7.80 -21.43
CA ASP A 127 -2.72 9.07 -20.94
C ASP A 127 -1.26 9.02 -20.45
N GLY A 128 -0.40 8.31 -21.18
CA GLY A 128 1.02 8.15 -20.81
C GLY A 128 1.26 7.22 -19.61
N ILE A 129 0.22 6.52 -19.17
CA ILE A 129 0.26 5.53 -18.10
C ILE A 129 0.45 4.14 -18.68
N ALA A 130 1.28 3.35 -18.02
CA ALA A 130 1.53 1.97 -18.35
C ALA A 130 1.39 1.07 -17.12
N LEU A 131 1.01 -0.18 -17.38
CA LEU A 131 0.95 -1.25 -16.41
C LEU A 131 2.19 -2.13 -16.52
N HIS A 132 2.86 -2.36 -15.39
CA HIS A 132 3.99 -3.28 -15.29
C HIS A 132 3.69 -4.44 -14.34
N ARG A 133 4.27 -5.61 -14.59
CA ARG A 133 4.32 -6.69 -13.58
C ARG A 133 5.13 -6.23 -12.38
N LEU A 134 4.57 -6.34 -11.18
CA LEU A 134 5.24 -6.05 -9.92
C LEU A 134 5.87 -7.35 -9.38
N TRP A 135 7.20 -7.40 -9.40
CA TRP A 135 7.98 -8.57 -8.96
C TRP A 135 8.65 -8.37 -7.61
N GLY A 136 8.97 -7.12 -7.27
CA GLY A 136 9.54 -6.77 -5.98
C GLY A 136 8.49 -6.34 -4.97
N ARG A 137 8.95 -6.15 -3.74
CA ARG A 137 8.15 -5.54 -2.68
C ARG A 137 7.85 -4.07 -2.99
N HIS A 138 6.60 -3.66 -2.83
CA HIS A 138 6.19 -2.25 -2.81
C HIS A 138 5.24 -2.00 -1.64
N MET A 139 5.78 -1.50 -0.52
CA MET A 139 5.00 -1.23 0.70
C MET A 139 3.91 -0.17 0.48
N GLY A 140 2.95 -0.11 1.40
CA GLY A 140 1.76 0.73 1.31
C GLY A 140 0.55 -0.05 0.78
N GLY A 141 -0.64 0.28 1.28
CA GLY A 141 -1.91 -0.30 0.88
C GLY A 141 -2.94 0.76 0.53
N GLY A 142 -2.51 2.02 0.36
CA GLY A 142 -3.40 3.17 0.29
C GLY A 142 -4.37 3.10 -0.87
N ALA A 143 -3.96 2.66 -2.06
CA ALA A 143 -4.87 2.49 -3.20
C ALA A 143 -4.52 1.28 -4.08
N TYR A 144 -5.49 0.39 -4.29
CA TYR A 144 -5.34 -0.75 -5.21
C TYR A 144 -6.65 -1.33 -5.74
N VAL A 145 -6.58 -1.90 -6.94
CA VAL A 145 -7.61 -2.78 -7.50
C VAL A 145 -7.33 -4.21 -7.04
N VAL A 146 -8.36 -4.97 -6.71
CA VAL A 146 -8.29 -6.39 -6.35
C VAL A 146 -9.35 -7.20 -7.11
N ALA A 147 -8.96 -8.37 -7.61
CA ALA A 147 -9.90 -9.31 -8.19
C ALA A 147 -10.84 -9.86 -7.11
N ARG A 148 -12.13 -10.01 -7.44
CA ARG A 148 -13.15 -10.53 -6.50
C ARG A 148 -12.75 -11.85 -5.86
N ALA A 149 -12.25 -12.80 -6.65
CA ALA A 149 -11.80 -14.10 -6.14
C ALA A 149 -10.61 -13.96 -5.17
N THR A 150 -9.71 -13.01 -5.42
CA THR A 150 -8.58 -12.72 -4.55
C THR A 150 -9.04 -12.02 -3.27
N ALA A 151 -9.97 -11.06 -3.37
CA ALA A 151 -10.62 -10.43 -2.21
C ALA A 151 -11.29 -11.48 -1.32
N ALA A 152 -12.03 -12.44 -1.90
CA ALA A 152 -12.67 -13.52 -1.14
C ALA A 152 -11.65 -14.34 -0.33
N ARG A 153 -10.48 -14.63 -0.90
CA ARG A 153 -9.40 -15.34 -0.19
C ARG A 153 -8.77 -14.49 0.90
N PHE A 154 -8.51 -13.22 0.64
CA PHE A 154 -8.00 -12.31 1.68
C PHE A 154 -8.98 -12.18 2.85
N ALA A 155 -10.29 -12.11 2.58
CA ALA A 155 -11.33 -12.00 3.59
C ALA A 155 -11.38 -13.21 4.56
N THR A 156 -10.80 -14.37 4.22
CA THR A 156 -10.71 -15.52 5.12
C THR A 156 -9.48 -15.49 6.04
N LEU A 157 -8.61 -14.50 5.92
CA LEU A 157 -7.42 -14.41 6.77
C LEU A 157 -7.83 -14.06 8.20
N ASP A 158 -7.14 -14.66 9.17
CA ASP A 158 -7.22 -14.26 10.56
C ASP A 158 -6.16 -13.17 10.85
N PRO A 159 -6.57 -11.93 11.19
CA PRO A 159 -5.64 -10.86 11.55
C PRO A 159 -4.72 -11.21 12.72
N MET A 160 -5.16 -12.10 13.63
CA MET A 160 -4.35 -12.50 14.79
C MET A 160 -3.29 -13.55 14.46
N ALA A 161 -3.44 -14.26 13.35
CA ALA A 161 -2.45 -15.20 12.82
C ALA A 161 -1.50 -14.56 11.79
N ALA A 162 -1.65 -13.26 11.52
CA ALA A 162 -0.92 -12.58 10.46
C ALA A 162 0.59 -12.53 10.74
N THR A 163 1.39 -12.93 9.75
CA THR A 163 2.85 -12.93 9.83
C THR A 163 3.49 -11.59 9.45
N ALA A 164 2.71 -10.69 8.83
CA ALA A 164 3.11 -9.37 8.39
C ALA A 164 1.91 -8.41 8.36
N SER A 165 2.15 -7.12 8.12
CA SER A 165 1.10 -6.13 7.89
C SER A 165 0.34 -6.42 6.59
N ILE A 166 -0.91 -5.94 6.49
CA ILE A 166 -1.77 -6.23 5.34
C ILE A 166 -1.15 -5.76 4.02
N ASP A 167 -0.51 -4.59 4.00
CA ASP A 167 0.19 -4.07 2.82
C ASP A 167 1.35 -4.96 2.37
N ALA A 168 2.09 -5.56 3.31
CA ALA A 168 3.12 -6.54 3.01
C ALA A 168 2.52 -7.84 2.45
N LEU A 169 1.41 -8.34 3.00
CA LEU A 169 0.72 -9.51 2.45
C LEU A 169 0.22 -9.27 1.03
N LEU A 170 -0.25 -8.04 0.74
CA LEU A 170 -0.68 -7.63 -0.59
C LEU A 170 0.50 -7.53 -1.57
N PHE A 171 1.58 -6.84 -1.20
CA PHE A 171 2.59 -6.37 -2.15
C PHE A 171 4.04 -6.80 -1.90
N ASP A 172 4.32 -7.66 -0.91
CA ASP A 172 5.60 -8.34 -0.76
C ASP A 172 5.48 -9.83 -1.16
N PRO A 173 6.08 -10.26 -2.28
CA PRO A 173 6.02 -11.66 -2.71
C PRO A 173 6.66 -12.62 -1.70
N LYS A 174 7.50 -12.16 -0.77
CA LYS A 174 8.17 -13.02 0.23
C LYS A 174 7.24 -13.45 1.36
N VAL A 175 6.17 -12.71 1.60
CA VAL A 175 5.19 -13.00 2.66
C VAL A 175 3.77 -13.09 2.10
N ALA A 176 3.62 -13.29 0.79
CA ALA A 176 2.33 -13.46 0.16
C ALA A 176 1.55 -14.60 0.83
N PRO A 177 0.29 -14.38 1.25
CA PRO A 177 -0.48 -15.40 1.96
C PRO A 177 -0.88 -16.57 1.06
N PHE A 178 -0.79 -16.35 -0.26
CA PHE A 178 -1.23 -17.27 -1.29
C PHE A 178 -0.15 -17.43 -2.37
N PRO A 179 0.09 -18.64 -2.88
CA PRO A 179 0.98 -18.83 -4.01
C PRO A 179 0.39 -18.21 -5.27
N GLY A 180 1.26 -17.74 -6.15
CA GLY A 180 0.89 -17.34 -7.52
C GLY A 180 0.25 -15.96 -7.68
N LEU A 181 0.15 -15.12 -6.63
CA LEU A 181 -0.48 -13.80 -6.75
C LEU A 181 0.14 -12.94 -7.87
N VAL A 182 -0.69 -12.58 -8.84
CA VAL A 182 -0.37 -11.80 -10.03
C VAL A 182 -0.56 -10.31 -9.75
N ARG A 183 0.51 -9.68 -9.23
CA ARG A 183 0.56 -8.24 -8.92
C ARG A 183 1.02 -7.34 -10.07
N HIS A 184 0.37 -6.21 -10.26
CA HIS A 184 0.81 -5.17 -11.18
C HIS A 184 0.99 -3.82 -10.48
N GLN A 185 1.78 -2.96 -11.11
CA GLN A 185 2.01 -1.58 -10.71
C GLN A 185 1.61 -0.66 -11.87
N VAL A 186 0.81 0.35 -11.57
CA VAL A 186 0.53 1.46 -12.48
C VAL A 186 1.70 2.46 -12.43
N VAL A 187 2.22 2.85 -13.60
CA VAL A 187 3.40 3.72 -13.76
C VAL A 187 3.13 4.78 -14.84
N PRO A 188 3.17 6.09 -14.52
CA PRO A 188 3.26 6.65 -13.17
C PRO A 188 2.07 6.24 -12.30
N ALA A 189 2.23 6.25 -10.97
CA ALA A 189 1.13 6.03 -10.05
C ALA A 189 0.09 7.16 -10.16
N VAL A 190 -1.18 6.82 -9.92
CA VAL A 190 -2.34 7.73 -10.09
C VAL A 190 -2.98 8.14 -8.77
N ALA A 191 -2.43 7.65 -7.67
CA ALA A 191 -2.76 8.09 -6.31
C ALA A 191 -1.46 8.15 -5.48
N VAL A 192 -1.48 8.91 -4.40
CA VAL A 192 -0.37 8.98 -3.44
C VAL A 192 -0.89 9.42 -2.08
N GLN A 193 -0.39 8.82 -1.01
CA GLN A 193 -0.76 9.23 0.35
C GLN A 193 -0.15 10.57 0.72
N ASP A 194 -0.86 11.36 1.51
CA ASP A 194 -0.45 12.71 1.98
C ASP A 194 0.95 12.71 2.59
N ILE A 195 1.26 11.68 3.40
CA ILE A 195 2.57 11.50 4.06
C ILE A 195 3.75 11.32 3.10
N ILE A 196 3.50 10.98 1.83
CA ILE A 196 4.55 10.76 0.84
C ILE A 196 4.91 12.05 0.10
N VAL A 197 3.97 13.00 -0.01
CA VAL A 197 4.14 14.23 -0.80
C VAL A 197 4.37 15.47 0.03
N LYS A 198 4.04 15.46 1.32
CA LYS A 198 4.23 16.61 2.22
C LYS A 198 5.31 16.33 3.26
N ASP A 199 6.06 17.37 3.62
CA ASP A 199 6.93 17.34 4.80
C ASP A 199 6.07 17.28 6.07
N GLU A 200 6.64 16.81 7.19
CA GLU A 200 5.90 16.59 8.45
C GLU A 200 5.14 17.84 8.95
N ALA A 201 5.69 19.03 8.69
CA ALA A 201 5.08 20.31 9.05
C ALA A 201 3.85 20.68 8.21
N ASP A 202 3.73 20.10 7.01
CA ASP A 202 2.69 20.42 6.02
C ASP A 202 1.68 19.29 5.86
N LEU A 203 1.80 18.21 6.65
CA LEU A 203 0.86 17.10 6.63
C LEU A 203 -0.55 17.60 6.96
N VAL A 204 -1.47 17.34 6.04
CA VAL A 204 -2.89 17.55 6.26
C VAL A 204 -3.43 16.39 7.11
N PHE A 205 -2.88 15.19 6.91
CA PHE A 205 -3.31 13.97 7.59
C PHE A 205 -2.13 13.15 8.13
N ALA A 206 -1.92 13.19 9.45
CA ALA A 206 -0.91 12.36 10.10
C ALA A 206 -1.37 10.90 10.25
N SER A 207 -0.48 9.95 9.92
CA SER A 207 -0.72 8.50 10.11
C SER A 207 -0.33 8.06 11.52
N ASP A 208 -1.32 7.68 12.33
CA ASP A 208 -1.11 7.09 13.66
C ASP A 208 -0.26 5.80 13.59
N THR A 209 -0.35 5.08 12.47
CA THR A 209 0.38 3.83 12.24
C THR A 209 1.88 4.08 12.10
N ASP A 210 2.30 5.09 11.33
CA ASP A 210 3.72 5.35 11.07
C ASP A 210 4.45 5.85 12.31
N PHE A 211 3.80 6.70 13.11
CA PHE A 211 4.34 7.16 14.39
C PHE A 211 4.60 5.98 15.34
N ASP A 212 3.62 5.09 15.50
CA ASP A 212 3.76 3.87 16.30
C ASP A 212 4.88 2.96 15.79
N LEU A 213 5.05 2.84 14.47
CA LEU A 213 6.10 2.04 13.84
C LEU A 213 7.50 2.61 14.13
N ALA A 214 7.65 3.93 14.04
CA ALA A 214 8.92 4.62 14.34
C ALA A 214 9.32 4.43 15.81
N GLU A 215 8.38 4.63 16.73
CA GLU A 215 8.55 4.42 18.17
C GLU A 215 8.96 2.96 18.47
N ARG A 216 8.25 1.97 17.90
CA ARG A 216 8.59 0.55 18.06
C ARG A 216 9.97 0.21 17.51
N ARG A 217 10.35 0.75 16.35
CA ARG A 217 11.68 0.57 15.77
C ARG A 217 12.77 1.14 16.69
N ARG A 218 12.54 2.30 17.29
CA ARG A 218 13.47 2.92 18.26
C ARG A 218 13.67 2.02 19.48
N ARG A 219 12.58 1.60 20.12
CA ARG A 219 12.62 0.70 21.30
C ARG A 219 13.32 -0.63 21.00
N ARG A 220 13.03 -1.26 19.85
CA ARG A 220 13.71 -2.50 19.43
C ARG A 220 15.20 -2.28 19.19
N ALA A 221 15.59 -1.16 18.59
CA ALA A 221 16.99 -0.83 18.38
C ALA A 221 17.72 -0.62 19.73
N GLU A 222 17.12 0.13 20.65
CA GLU A 222 17.64 0.35 22.00
C GLU A 222 17.82 -0.96 22.78
N ALA A 223 16.82 -1.85 22.75
CA ALA A 223 16.91 -3.17 23.36
C ALA A 223 17.99 -4.05 22.71
N ARG A 224 18.04 -4.09 21.37
CA ARG A 224 18.96 -4.95 20.60
C ARG A 224 20.43 -4.57 20.77
N TYR A 225 20.72 -3.28 20.96
CA TYR A 225 22.07 -2.74 21.07
C TYR A 225 22.48 -2.37 22.50
N ARG A 226 21.71 -2.80 23.52
CA ARG A 226 22.02 -2.58 24.93
C ARG A 226 23.18 -3.45 25.43
N GLY A 227 23.99 -2.92 26.35
CA GLY A 227 25.06 -3.66 27.03
C GLY A 227 26.27 -3.98 26.14
N VAL A 228 27.24 -4.72 26.69
CA VAL A 228 28.54 -4.98 26.05
C VAL A 228 28.39 -5.71 24.70
N LEU A 229 27.58 -6.78 24.65
CA LEU A 229 27.29 -7.52 23.42
C LEU A 229 26.51 -6.67 22.39
N GLY A 230 25.61 -5.81 22.86
CA GLY A 230 24.91 -4.84 22.02
C GLY A 230 25.86 -3.82 21.39
N GLY A 231 26.83 -3.32 22.15
CA GLY A 231 27.90 -2.45 21.68
C GLY A 231 28.78 -3.11 20.62
N LEU A 232 29.15 -4.38 20.78
CA LEU A 232 29.84 -5.15 19.73
C LEU A 232 28.98 -5.32 18.47
N ARG A 233 27.69 -5.65 18.63
CA ARG A 233 26.74 -5.74 17.50
C ARG A 233 26.58 -4.40 16.77
N ARG A 234 26.60 -3.28 17.50
CA ARG A 234 26.52 -1.94 16.90
C ARG A 234 27.78 -1.64 16.08
N ARG A 235 28.97 -1.96 16.60
CA ARG A 235 30.26 -1.81 15.89
C ARG A 235 30.32 -2.63 14.60
N SER A 236 29.78 -3.85 14.58
CA SER A 236 29.75 -4.69 13.38
C SER A 236 28.56 -4.42 12.44
N LYS A 237 27.68 -3.46 12.76
CA LYS A 237 26.47 -3.16 11.97
C LYS A 237 26.84 -2.71 10.56
N GLY A 238 27.73 -1.73 10.41
CA GLY A 238 28.09 -1.17 9.10
C GLY A 238 28.67 -2.22 8.13
N GLY A 239 29.52 -3.13 8.63
CA GLY A 239 30.06 -4.23 7.83
C GLY A 239 28.99 -5.23 7.38
N ARG A 240 28.08 -5.61 8.29
CA ARG A 240 26.95 -6.50 7.95
C ARG A 240 25.97 -5.86 6.97
N ASP A 241 25.67 -4.58 7.16
CA ASP A 241 24.80 -3.82 6.26
C ASP A 241 25.43 -3.72 4.87
N ARG A 242 26.74 -3.47 4.77
CA ARG A 242 27.47 -3.52 3.49
C ARG A 242 27.38 -4.88 2.80
N ILE A 243 27.61 -5.98 3.51
CA ILE A 243 27.50 -7.34 2.96
C ILE A 243 26.08 -7.61 2.47
N LYS A 244 25.07 -7.22 3.25
CA LYS A 244 23.67 -7.35 2.87
C LYS A 244 23.35 -6.56 1.61
N THR A 245 23.81 -5.31 1.52
CA THR A 245 23.67 -4.48 0.32
C THR A 245 24.31 -5.15 -0.90
N TRP A 246 25.51 -5.73 -0.75
CA TRP A 246 26.16 -6.49 -1.83
C TRP A 246 25.35 -7.70 -2.28
N ILE A 247 24.81 -8.47 -1.34
CA ILE A 247 23.94 -9.61 -1.66
C ILE A 247 22.66 -9.14 -2.38
N ASP A 248 22.04 -8.06 -1.91
CA ASP A 248 20.83 -7.51 -2.51
C ASP A 248 21.11 -6.97 -3.93
N LEU A 249 22.26 -6.31 -4.15
CA LEU A 249 22.74 -5.89 -5.47
C LEU A 249 22.99 -7.07 -6.39
N ALA A 250 23.63 -8.13 -5.91
CA ALA A 250 23.89 -9.34 -6.70
C ALA A 250 22.57 -10.05 -7.09
N ARG A 251 21.64 -10.20 -6.15
CA ARG A 251 20.30 -10.76 -6.43
C ARG A 251 19.53 -9.91 -7.43
N ARG A 252 19.63 -8.59 -7.32
CA ARG A 252 19.02 -7.64 -8.24
C ARG A 252 19.63 -7.78 -9.64
N ALA A 253 20.95 -7.84 -9.76
CA ALA A 253 21.63 -8.04 -11.04
C ALA A 253 21.27 -9.38 -11.71
N ILE A 254 21.14 -10.46 -10.93
CA ILE A 254 20.67 -11.76 -11.45
C ILE A 254 19.23 -11.62 -11.95
N SER A 255 18.34 -11.07 -11.14
CA SER A 255 16.92 -10.90 -11.47
C SER A 255 16.70 -10.00 -12.70
N GLU A 256 17.46 -8.91 -12.81
CA GLU A 256 17.44 -8.01 -13.96
C GLU A 256 17.93 -8.68 -15.26
N ARG A 257 18.81 -9.70 -15.17
CA ARG A 257 19.31 -10.48 -16.32
C ARG A 257 18.44 -11.66 -16.71
N THR A 258 17.85 -12.38 -15.75
CA THR A 258 17.12 -13.64 -16.03
C THR A 258 15.61 -13.47 -16.15
N LEU A 259 15.03 -12.45 -15.52
CA LEU A 259 13.57 -12.22 -15.49
C LEU A 259 13.14 -10.94 -16.23
N ASP A 260 14.05 -10.32 -17.01
CA ASP A 260 13.84 -9.06 -17.73
C ASP A 260 13.21 -7.97 -16.84
N LEU A 261 13.79 -7.80 -15.64
CA LEU A 261 13.35 -6.82 -14.66
C LEU A 261 14.14 -5.52 -14.77
N GLN A 262 13.52 -4.46 -14.27
CA GLN A 262 14.16 -3.18 -13.99
C GLN A 262 13.81 -2.75 -12.58
N SER A 263 14.71 -1.98 -11.98
CA SER A 263 14.41 -1.28 -10.76
C SER A 263 14.35 0.22 -10.97
N ARG A 264 13.27 0.81 -10.49
CA ARG A 264 13.00 2.24 -10.61
C ARG A 264 12.15 2.71 -9.45
N ILE A 265 12.20 4.01 -9.20
CA ILE A 265 11.17 4.70 -8.43
C ILE A 265 9.97 4.86 -9.37
N VAL A 266 8.77 4.57 -8.86
CA VAL A 266 7.52 4.85 -9.57
C VAL A 266 7.14 6.29 -9.25
N PRO A 267 7.20 7.22 -10.22
CA PRO A 267 6.73 8.58 -9.99
C PRO A 267 5.21 8.60 -9.84
N VAL A 268 4.68 9.64 -9.21
CA VAL A 268 3.24 9.98 -9.29
C VAL A 268 3.02 10.75 -10.59
N ALA A 269 1.88 10.56 -11.24
CA ALA A 269 1.49 11.45 -12.34
C ALA A 269 1.25 12.86 -11.77
N PRO A 270 1.19 13.91 -12.61
CA PRO A 270 0.93 15.26 -12.10
C PRO A 270 -0.33 15.29 -11.22
N LEU A 271 -0.15 15.77 -9.99
CA LEU A 271 -1.27 16.11 -9.11
C LEU A 271 -1.86 17.44 -9.59
N PRO A 272 -3.17 17.68 -9.37
CA PRO A 272 -3.74 19.00 -9.63
C PRO A 272 -3.00 20.06 -8.80
N ASP A 273 -2.75 21.22 -9.40
CA ASP A 273 -2.13 22.35 -8.70
C ASP A 273 -3.00 22.73 -7.48
N GLU A 274 -2.38 22.84 -6.29
CA GLU A 274 -3.06 23.35 -5.07
C GLU A 274 -3.52 24.82 -5.22
N ARG A 275 -3.20 25.49 -6.34
CA ARG A 275 -3.57 26.88 -6.65
C ARG A 275 -4.86 26.98 -7.46
N GLY A 276 -5.96 26.50 -6.88
CA GLY A 276 -7.31 26.58 -7.45
C GLY A 276 -8.29 27.45 -6.65
N GLY A 277 -7.82 28.22 -5.67
CA GLY A 277 -8.64 29.20 -4.95
C GLY A 277 -8.41 30.60 -5.51
N ALA A 278 -9.31 31.06 -6.38
CA ALA A 278 -9.49 32.47 -6.70
C ALA A 278 -10.72 33.01 -5.95
#